data_AF-A0A2E2DS75-F1
#
_entry.id   AF-A0A2E2DS75-F1
#
_cell.length_a   1.000
_cell.length_b   1.000
_cell.length_c   1.000
_cell.angle_alpha   90.00
_cell.angle_beta   90.00
_cell.angle_gamma   90.00
#
_symmetry.space_group_name_H-M   'P 1'
#
loop_
_entity.id
_entity.type
_entity.pdbx_description
1 polymer ?
#
loop_
_entity_poly.entity_id
_entity_poly.type
_entity_poly.pdbx_seq_one_letter_code
_entity_poly.pdbx_strand_id
1 'polypeptide(L)' 'MAYVTPREGENPESLVNRFRASVQHSGILRELKDRRFFRSKAQKERLAAQRAARRRRRQHRR' A
#
# COMPACT_ATOMS: atom_id res chain seq x y z
N MET A 1 -5.58 11.11 3.76
CA MET A 1 -5.08 10.46 5.00
C MET A 1 -6.00 9.29 5.32
N ALA A 2 -5.44 8.16 5.74
CA ALA A 2 -6.24 7.03 6.22
C ALA A 2 -6.79 7.38 7.61
N TYR A 3 -8.11 7.38 7.79
CA TYR A 3 -8.77 7.55 9.09
C TYR A 3 -9.88 6.50 9.22
N VAL A 4 -10.13 6.04 10.44
CA VAL A 4 -11.22 5.12 10.76
C VAL A 4 -11.85 5.52 12.08
N THR A 5 -13.16 5.39 12.19
CA THR A 5 -13.90 5.58 13.45
C THR A 5 -14.25 4.22 14.06
N PRO A 6 -14.26 4.09 15.40
CA PRO A 6 -14.78 2.91 16.09
C PRO A 6 -16.23 2.63 15.69
N ARG A 7 -16.60 1.35 15.57
CA ARG A 7 -17.98 0.93 15.39
C ARG A 7 -18.53 0.39 16.71
N GLU A 8 -19.84 0.44 16.86
CA GLU A 8 -20.51 -0.14 18.03
C GLU A 8 -20.25 -1.66 18.10
N GLY A 9 -19.91 -2.16 19.28
CA GLY A 9 -19.58 -3.58 19.50
C GLY A 9 -18.30 -4.07 18.83
N GLU A 10 -17.46 -3.18 18.30
CA GLU A 10 -16.22 -3.57 17.63
C GLU A 10 -15.11 -3.95 18.63
N ASN A 11 -14.49 -5.11 18.43
CA ASN A 11 -13.26 -5.48 19.13
C ASN A 11 -12.12 -4.50 18.76
N PRO A 12 -11.36 -3.96 19.73
CA PRO A 12 -10.17 -3.14 19.49
C PRO A 12 -9.21 -3.65 18.41
N GLU A 13 -8.97 -4.96 18.33
CA GLU A 13 -8.09 -5.53 17.30
C GLU A 13 -8.65 -5.36 15.88
N SER A 14 -9.97 -5.44 15.73
CA SER A 14 -10.65 -5.23 14.45
C SER A 14 -10.47 -3.78 13.98
N LEU A 15 -10.60 -2.80 14.89
CA LEU A 15 -10.36 -1.39 14.60
C LEU A 15 -8.93 -1.16 14.09
N VAL A 16 -7.93 -1.72 14.77
CA VAL A 16 -6.51 -1.63 14.36
C VAL A 16 -6.28 -2.27 12.98
N ASN A 17 -6.88 -3.43 12.73
CA ASN A 17 -6.77 -4.11 11.44
C ASN A 17 -7.41 -3.29 10.30
N ARG A 18 -8.57 -2.65 10.54
CA ARG A 18 -9.19 -1.74 9.57
C ARG A 18 -8.32 -0.52 9.30
N PHE A 19 -7.75 0.09 10.34
CA PHE A 19 -6.82 1.19 10.16
C PHE A 19 -5.61 0.78 9.33
N ARG A 20 -4.99 -0.36 9.67
CA ARG A 20 -3.85 -0.92 8.93
C ARG A 20 -4.19 -1.18 7.46
N ALA A 21 -5.36 -1.75 7.18
CA ALA A 21 -5.84 -1.98 5.81
C ALA A 21 -6.04 -0.66 5.06
N SER A 22 -6.63 0.36 5.70
CA SER A 22 -6.82 1.71 5.12
C SER A 22 -5.47 2.39 4.80
N VAL A 23 -4.49 2.30 5.70
CA VAL A 23 -3.12 2.79 5.47
C VAL A 23 -2.45 2.05 4.30
N GLN A 24 -2.60 0.73 4.23
CA GLN A 24 -2.06 -0.06 3.12
C GLN A 24 -2.72 0.25 1.78
N HIS A 25 -4.04 0.43 1.77
CA HIS A 25 -4.82 0.75 0.58
C HIS A 25 -4.48 2.14 0.04
N SER A 26 -4.41 3.15 0.93
CA SER A 26 -3.96 4.50 0.54
C SER A 26 -2.52 4.53 0.03
N GLY A 27 -1.69 3.56 0.43
CA GLY A 27 -0.31 3.43 -0.05
C GLY A 27 0.64 4.50 0.47
N ILE A 28 0.25 5.28 1.49
CA ILE A 28 1.02 6.42 2.01
C ILE A 28 2.45 6.05 2.41
N LEU A 29 2.65 4.89 3.06
CA LEU A 29 3.98 4.42 3.44
C LEU A 29 4.86 4.06 2.24
N ARG A 30 4.26 3.52 1.18
CA ARG A 30 4.96 3.21 -0.08
C ARG A 30 5.39 4.48 -0.79
N GLU A 31 4.51 5.47 -0.82
CA GLU A 31 4.79 6.77 -1.43
C GLU A 31 5.93 7.51 -0.71
N LEU A 32 5.89 7.56 0.62
CA LEU A 32 6.97 8.15 1.43
C LEU A 32 8.32 7.46 1.16
N LYS A 33 8.33 6.12 1.11
CA LYS A 33 9.53 5.35 0.77
C LYS A 33 10.02 5.64 -0.66
N ASP A 34 9.11 5.82 -1.61
CA ASP A 34 9.44 6.12 -3.00
C ASP A 34 9.99 7.54 -3.19
N ARG A 35 9.57 8.49 -2.33
CA ARG A 35 10.03 9.88 -2.32
C ARG A 35 11.26 10.15 -1.45
N ARG A 36 11.70 9.19 -0.62
CA ARG A 36 12.85 9.32 0.30
C ARG A 36 14.15 9.78 -0.40
N PHE A 37 14.35 9.39 -1.65
CA PHE A 37 15.53 9.76 -2.44
C PHE A 37 15.10 10.13 -3.86
N PHE A 38 15.90 10.98 -4.51
CA PHE A 38 15.72 11.27 -5.93
C PHE A 38 15.79 9.98 -6.76
N ARG A 39 14.91 9.90 -7.76
CA ARG A 39 14.91 8.84 -8.77
C ARG A 39 14.70 9.45 -10.13
N SER A 40 15.55 9.08 -11.09
CA SER A 40 15.38 9.49 -12.48
C SER A 40 14.11 8.90 -13.10
N LYS A 41 13.66 9.48 -14.22
CA LYS A 41 12.49 8.99 -14.97
C LYS A 41 12.64 7.50 -15.33
N ALA A 42 13.79 7.11 -15.88
CA ALA A 42 14.09 5.72 -16.24
C ALA A 42 14.02 4.77 -15.02
N GLN A 43 14.51 5.19 -13.86
CA GLN A 43 14.42 4.39 -12.63
C GLN A 43 12.97 4.21 -12.18
N LYS A 44 12.14 5.26 -12.27
CA LYS A 44 10.70 5.19 -11.95
C LYS A 44 9.97 4.22 -12.88
N GLU A 45 10.22 4.30 -14.18
CA GLU A 45 9.62 3.41 -15.20
C GLU A 45 10.03 1.95 -14.98
N ARG A 46 11.32 1.68 -14.76
CA ARG A 46 11.83 0.34 -14.46
C ARG A 46 11.15 -0.26 -13.23
N LEU A 47 11.01 0.52 -12.15
CA LEU A 47 10.34 0.07 -10.93
C LEU A 47 8.84 -0.17 -11.15
N ALA A 48 8.17 0.66 -11.94
CA ALA A 48 6.76 0.50 -12.27
C ALA A 48 6.52 -0.80 -13.07
N ALA A 49 7.34 -1.06 -14.09
CA ALA A 49 7.29 -2.28 -14.89
C ALA A 49 7.53 -3.54 -14.02
N GLN A 50 8.54 -3.52 -13.16
CA GLN A 50 8.79 -4.63 -12.22
C GLN A 50 7.62 -4.87 -11.27
N ARG A 51 7.00 -3.81 -10.73
CA ARG A 51 5.81 -3.94 -9.87
C ARG A 51 4.63 -4.54 -10.63
N ALA A 52 4.39 -4.11 -11.87
CA ALA A 52 3.32 -4.65 -12.71
C ALA A 52 3.53 -6.13 -13.00
N ALA A 53 4.75 -6.53 -13.39
CA ALA A 53 5.11 -7.93 -13.60
C ALA A 53 4.90 -8.78 -12.34
N ARG A 54 5.32 -8.28 -11.16
CA ARG A 54 5.09 -8.95 -9.87
C ARG A 54 3.59 -9.13 -9.57
N ARG A 55 2.75 -8.14 -9.87
CA ARG A 55 1.29 -8.23 -9.68
C ARG A 55 0.69 -9.32 -10.58
N ARG A 56 1.04 -9.32 -11.87
CA ARG A 56 0.58 -10.34 -12.83
C ARG A 56 0.96 -11.75 -12.36
N ARG A 57 2.22 -11.97 -11.98
CA ARG A 57 2.69 -13.26 -11.45
C ARG A 57 1.90 -13.75 -10.24
N ARG A 58 1.49 -12.85 -9.34
CA ARG A 58 0.67 -13.20 -8.17
C ARG A 58 -0.77 -13.54 -8.54
N GLN A 59 -1.32 -12.91 -9.57
CA GLN A 59 -2.66 -13.23 -10.07
C GLN A 59 -2.70 -14.61 -10.73
N HIS A 60 -1.68 -14.97 -11.52
CA HIS A 60 -1.59 -16.28 -12.16
C HIS A 60 -1.31 -17.45 -11.20
N ARG A 61 -0.89 -17.17 -9.95
CA ARG A 61 -0.65 -18.21 -8.93
C ARG A 61 -1.87 -18.46 -8.04
N ARG A 62 -2.94 -17.70 -8.22
CA ARG A 62 -4.22 -17.90 -7.55
C ARG A 62 -5.13 -18.69 -8.47
#